data_AF-A0A231RME0-F1
#
_entry.id   AF-A0A231RME0-F1
#
_cell.length_a   1.000
_cell.length_b   1.000
_cell.length_c   1.000
_cell.angle_alpha   90.00
_cell.angle_beta   90.00
_cell.angle_gamma   90.00
#
_symmetry.space_group_name_H-M   'P 1'
#
loop_
_entity.id
_entity.type
_entity.pdbx_description
1 polymer ?
#
loop_
_entity_poly.entity_id
_entity_poly.type
_entity_poly.pdbx_seq_one_letter_code
_entity_poly.pdbx_strand_id
1 'polypeptide(L)'
;MTETPGTRRKSSKSFWSGSGRCFKTRFLGRKPESCSKTLILERNGDAYPCDFYIHPDWKLGNAGTDSLTDLVAHPLYGDFLKLKSKLPDACQACPWLELCFGGCPRNRRWNEATTESTTDYFCRSYRQIYAYAHDRMAELGVRLRRQLYEQGAALQYNGKRPGRNELCACGSGRKYKDCCIGQQK
;
A
#
# COMPACT_ATOMS: atom_id res chain seq x y z
N MET A 1 -30.97 -29.80 32.62
CA MET A 1 -31.14 -28.34 32.62
C MET A 1 -30.95 -27.86 31.20
N THR A 2 -32.07 -27.55 30.56
CA THR A 2 -32.21 -27.11 29.18
C THR A 2 -32.11 -25.59 29.11
N GLU A 3 -31.14 -25.03 28.40
CA GLU A 3 -31.16 -23.63 27.95
C GLU A 3 -30.71 -23.51 26.48
N THR A 4 -31.75 -23.38 25.65
CA THR A 4 -32.01 -22.48 24.51
C THR A 4 -30.89 -22.09 23.52
N PRO A 5 -31.15 -22.14 22.18
CA PRO A 5 -30.15 -21.94 21.14
C PRO A 5 -29.97 -20.46 20.78
N GLY A 6 -28.70 -20.01 20.75
CA GLY A 6 -28.30 -18.69 20.26
C GLY A 6 -28.56 -18.51 18.77
N THR A 7 -29.29 -17.45 18.46
CA THR A 7 -29.76 -16.98 17.16
C THR A 7 -28.67 -16.91 16.08
N ARG A 8 -28.93 -17.64 15.00
CA ARG A 8 -28.24 -17.63 13.71
C ARG A 8 -28.22 -16.21 13.12
N ARG A 9 -27.08 -15.50 13.17
CA ARG A 9 -26.91 -14.25 12.38
C ARG A 9 -26.95 -14.61 10.90
N LYS A 10 -28.08 -14.28 10.25
CA LYS A 10 -28.28 -14.40 8.81
C LYS A 10 -27.15 -13.67 8.07
N SER A 11 -26.50 -14.37 7.15
CA SER A 11 -25.58 -13.79 6.18
C SER A 11 -26.34 -12.76 5.34
N SER A 12 -26.00 -11.48 5.48
CA SER A 12 -26.46 -10.43 4.58
C SER A 12 -25.72 -10.54 3.25
N LYS A 13 -26.20 -11.46 2.39
CA LYS A 13 -26.00 -11.33 0.94
C LYS A 13 -26.90 -10.19 0.45
N SER A 14 -26.37 -9.46 -0.54
CA SER A 14 -27.05 -8.53 -1.45
C SER A 14 -27.75 -7.32 -0.84
N PHE A 15 -27.00 -6.21 -0.74
CA PHE A 15 -27.55 -4.86 -0.87
C PHE A 15 -26.68 -4.07 -1.85
N TRP A 16 -26.75 -4.45 -3.12
CA TRP A 16 -26.18 -3.70 -4.25
C TRP A 16 -27.33 -3.28 -5.16
N SER A 17 -28.00 -2.18 -4.81
CA SER A 17 -28.92 -1.50 -5.72
C SER A 17 -29.05 -0.03 -5.34
N GLY A 18 -28.74 0.86 -6.29
CA GLY A 18 -29.21 2.24 -6.27
C GLY A 18 -28.14 3.32 -5.99
N SER A 19 -27.94 4.18 -7.00
CA SER A 19 -27.38 5.55 -6.95
C SER A 19 -25.96 5.77 -6.41
N GLY A 20 -25.02 6.10 -7.31
CA GLY A 20 -23.73 6.72 -6.96
C GLY A 20 -22.47 5.93 -7.34
N ARG A 21 -22.40 5.33 -8.54
CA ARG A 21 -21.22 4.55 -9.01
C ARG A 21 -19.98 5.39 -9.36
N CYS A 22 -20.10 6.71 -9.47
CA CYS A 22 -19.09 7.63 -10.02
C CYS A 22 -17.75 7.70 -9.24
N PHE A 23 -17.69 7.19 -8.01
CA PHE A 23 -16.50 7.29 -7.16
C PHE A 23 -16.10 5.96 -6.48
N LYS A 24 -16.68 4.83 -6.89
CA LYS A 24 -16.31 3.51 -6.35
C LYS A 24 -15.15 2.92 -7.14
N THR A 25 -13.95 3.48 -7.07
CA THR A 25 -12.73 2.72 -7.42
C THR A 25 -11.55 3.02 -6.52
N ARG A 26 -11.16 1.93 -5.85
CA ARG A 26 -9.79 1.52 -5.51
C ARG A 26 -8.95 2.66 -4.93
N PHE A 27 -9.21 2.94 -3.66
CA PHE A 27 -8.33 3.69 -2.74
C PHE A 27 -6.97 3.00 -2.50
N LEU A 28 -6.62 2.02 -3.34
CA LEU A 28 -5.60 1.03 -3.07
C LEU A 28 -4.41 1.38 -3.95
N GLY A 29 -3.33 1.79 -3.30
CA GLY A 29 -2.06 2.10 -3.96
C GLY A 29 -1.54 0.90 -4.75
N ARG A 30 -0.63 1.14 -5.69
CA ARG A 30 0.11 0.04 -6.32
C ARG A 30 0.88 -0.68 -5.21
N LYS A 31 0.69 -2.00 -5.08
CA LYS A 31 1.50 -2.82 -4.17
C LYS A 31 2.98 -2.58 -4.48
N PRO A 32 3.77 -2.06 -3.52
CA PRO A 32 5.21 -1.95 -3.74
C PRO A 32 5.77 -3.37 -3.77
N GLU A 33 6.43 -3.70 -4.88
CA GLU A 33 7.10 -5.00 -5.09
C GLU A 33 8.37 -5.12 -4.22
N SER A 34 8.90 -3.98 -3.78
CA SER A 34 10.10 -3.87 -2.96
C SER A 34 9.97 -2.76 -1.91
N CYS A 35 10.84 -2.78 -0.90
CA CYS A 35 11.02 -1.63 -0.01
C CYS A 35 11.55 -0.40 -0.79
N SER A 36 11.38 0.80 -0.22
CA SER A 36 12.07 1.98 -0.73
C SER A 36 13.58 1.78 -0.62
N LYS A 37 14.33 2.22 -1.64
CA LYS A 37 15.78 2.26 -1.56
C LYS A 37 16.21 3.43 -0.67
N THR A 38 16.67 3.12 0.53
CA THR A 38 17.25 4.05 1.50
C THR A 38 18.65 3.57 1.88
N LEU A 39 19.62 4.47 1.97
CA LEU A 39 20.96 4.12 2.44
C LEU A 39 21.17 4.71 3.83
N ILE A 40 21.50 3.85 4.79
CA ILE A 40 21.84 4.24 6.15
C ILE A 40 23.35 4.19 6.27
N LEU A 41 23.94 5.26 6.77
CA LEU A 41 25.38 5.38 6.98
C LEU A 41 25.65 5.53 8.47
N GLU A 42 26.40 4.60 9.04
CA GLU A 42 26.85 4.66 10.42
C GLU A 42 28.05 5.59 10.60
N ARG A 43 28.34 5.98 11.85
CA ARG A 43 29.44 6.92 12.14
C ARG A 43 30.80 6.44 11.61
N ASN A 44 31.03 5.13 11.58
CA ASN A 44 32.26 4.53 11.06
C ASN A 44 32.31 4.45 9.52
N GLY A 45 31.28 4.96 8.83
CA GLY A 45 31.13 4.93 7.38
C GLY A 45 30.40 3.69 6.86
N ASP A 46 30.06 2.71 7.70
CA ASP A 46 29.41 1.47 7.23
C ASP A 46 28.00 1.75 6.69
N ALA A 47 27.70 1.12 5.55
CA ALA A 47 26.46 1.35 4.82
C ALA A 47 25.50 0.15 4.94
N TYR A 48 24.22 0.44 5.19
CA TYR A 48 23.15 -0.54 5.39
C TYR A 48 21.87 -0.14 4.62
N PRO A 49 21.02 -1.12 4.26
CA PRO A 49 19.82 -0.85 3.45
C PRO A 49 18.63 -0.28 4.24
N CYS A 50 18.65 -0.36 5.58
CA CYS A 50 17.57 0.08 6.47
C CYS A 50 18.07 0.20 7.91
N ASP A 51 17.50 1.11 8.68
CA ASP A 51 17.79 1.35 10.10
C ASP A 51 17.52 0.12 10.99
N PHE A 52 16.55 -0.71 10.60
CA PHE A 52 16.24 -1.96 11.31
C PHE A 52 17.13 -3.15 10.92
N TYR A 53 18.03 -3.00 9.94
CA TYR A 53 18.88 -4.06 9.39
C TYR A 53 20.36 -3.68 9.47
N ILE A 54 20.76 -3.08 10.59
CA ILE A 54 22.15 -2.75 10.92
C ILE A 54 22.79 -3.98 11.56
N HIS A 55 23.15 -4.95 10.72
CA HIS A 55 23.78 -6.21 11.11
C HIS A 55 24.86 -6.56 10.08
N PRO A 56 25.98 -7.21 10.46
CA PRO A 56 27.05 -7.59 9.53
C PRO A 56 26.55 -8.31 8.26
N ASP A 57 25.53 -9.18 8.38
CA ASP A 57 24.93 -9.90 7.24
C ASP A 57 24.27 -9.00 6.19
N TRP A 58 23.95 -7.76 6.55
CA TRP A 58 23.32 -6.76 5.68
C TRP A 58 24.22 -5.56 5.37
N LYS A 59 25.51 -5.64 5.71
CA LYS A 59 26.49 -4.60 5.38
C LYS A 59 26.71 -4.54 3.87
N LEU A 60 26.52 -3.36 3.29
CA LEU A 60 26.65 -3.10 1.86
C LEU A 60 28.05 -2.62 1.45
N GLY A 61 28.83 -2.16 2.43
CA GLY A 61 30.17 -1.57 2.22
C GLY A 61 30.46 -0.47 3.24
N ASN A 62 31.38 0.43 2.89
CA ASN A 62 31.76 1.60 3.68
C ASN A 62 31.87 2.85 2.79
N ALA A 63 31.17 3.93 3.16
CA ALA A 63 31.12 5.18 2.40
C ALA A 63 32.45 5.96 2.36
N GLY A 64 33.42 5.62 3.20
CA GLY A 64 34.77 6.18 3.14
C GLY A 64 35.66 5.52 2.09
N THR A 65 35.31 4.31 1.62
CA THR A 65 36.12 3.54 0.67
C THR A 65 35.38 3.24 -0.65
N ASP A 66 34.07 3.03 -0.58
CA ASP A 66 33.25 2.60 -1.71
C ASP A 66 32.46 3.77 -2.31
N SER A 67 32.19 3.72 -3.62
CA SER A 67 31.34 4.72 -4.24
C SER A 67 29.86 4.49 -3.88
N LEU A 68 29.06 5.57 -3.87
CA LEU A 68 27.63 5.46 -3.62
C LEU A 68 26.92 4.54 -4.63
N THR A 69 27.40 4.52 -5.87
CA THR A 69 26.88 3.65 -6.94
C THR A 69 27.10 2.19 -6.59
N ASP A 70 28.28 1.84 -6.08
CA ASP A 70 28.62 0.46 -5.70
C ASP A 70 27.78 -0.01 -4.51
N LEU A 71 27.62 0.86 -3.50
CA LEU A 71 26.79 0.56 -2.32
C LEU A 71 25.33 0.28 -2.68
N VAL A 72 24.76 1.05 -3.63
CA VAL A 72 23.37 0.88 -4.07
C VAL A 72 23.22 -0.30 -5.05
N ALA A 73 24.26 -0.63 -5.80
CA ALA A 73 24.31 -1.78 -6.71
C ALA A 73 24.66 -3.09 -6.00
N HIS A 74 25.05 -3.05 -4.72
CA HIS A 74 25.49 -4.21 -3.96
C HIS A 74 24.44 -5.34 -3.99
N PRO A 75 24.82 -6.61 -4.27
CA PRO A 75 23.88 -7.72 -4.40
C PRO A 75 22.97 -7.94 -3.18
N LEU A 76 23.50 -7.79 -1.96
CA LEU A 76 22.71 -7.87 -0.71
C LEU A 76 21.57 -6.86 -0.65
N TYR A 77 21.73 -5.68 -1.27
CA TYR A 77 20.65 -4.71 -1.37
C TYR A 77 19.48 -5.32 -2.17
N GLY A 78 19.77 -5.98 -3.29
CA GLY A 78 18.78 -6.67 -4.10
C GLY A 78 18.03 -7.75 -3.31
N ASP A 79 18.73 -8.52 -2.49
CA ASP A 79 18.11 -9.57 -1.67
C ASP A 79 17.26 -8.99 -0.54
N PHE A 80 17.70 -7.89 0.08
CA PHE A 80 16.92 -7.14 1.06
C PHE A 80 15.59 -6.66 0.46
N LEU A 81 15.63 -6.08 -0.75
CA LEU A 81 14.44 -5.56 -1.42
C LEU A 81 13.41 -6.65 -1.72
N LYS A 82 13.86 -7.87 -2.03
CA LYS A 82 12.99 -9.03 -2.29
C LYS A 82 12.25 -9.52 -1.04
N LEU A 83 12.69 -9.17 0.18
CA LEU A 83 11.98 -9.54 1.41
C LEU A 83 10.54 -9.02 1.44
N LYS A 84 10.27 -7.87 0.80
CA LYS A 84 8.93 -7.28 0.77
C LYS A 84 7.92 -8.17 0.03
N SER A 85 8.33 -8.75 -1.10
CA SER A 85 7.46 -9.56 -1.97
C SER A 85 7.24 -10.99 -1.45
N LYS A 86 8.15 -11.52 -0.62
CA LYS A 86 8.02 -12.81 0.07
C LYS A 86 6.91 -12.75 1.14
N LEU A 87 5.69 -13.08 0.74
CA LEU A 87 4.50 -13.06 1.59
C LEU A 87 4.03 -14.49 1.92
N PRO A 88 3.60 -14.76 3.16
CA PRO A 88 2.96 -16.03 3.50
C PRO A 88 1.61 -16.19 2.80
N ASP A 89 1.15 -17.42 2.65
CA ASP A 89 -0.13 -17.76 1.98
C ASP A 89 -1.33 -17.05 2.60
N ALA A 90 -1.32 -16.85 3.92
CA ALA A 90 -2.34 -16.11 4.64
C ALA A 90 -2.53 -14.67 4.13
N CYS A 91 -1.49 -14.05 3.56
CA CYS A 91 -1.58 -12.74 2.94
C CYS A 91 -2.19 -12.79 1.53
N GLN A 92 -1.94 -13.85 0.76
CA GLN A 92 -2.39 -13.96 -0.64
C GLN A 92 -3.93 -13.98 -0.74
N ALA A 93 -4.60 -14.63 0.21
CA ALA A 93 -6.06 -14.66 0.28
C ALA A 93 -6.68 -13.49 1.09
N CYS A 94 -5.87 -12.57 1.61
CA CYS A 94 -6.36 -11.52 2.52
C CYS A 94 -7.04 -10.38 1.74
N PRO A 95 -8.29 -10.00 2.07
CA PRO A 95 -8.99 -8.91 1.38
C PRO A 95 -8.34 -7.54 1.60
N TRP A 96 -7.48 -7.41 2.63
CA TRP A 96 -6.80 -6.19 2.99
C TRP A 96 -5.36 -6.09 2.46
N LEU A 97 -4.91 -7.07 1.67
CA LEU A 97 -3.53 -7.08 1.15
C LEU A 97 -3.20 -5.81 0.36
N GLU A 98 -4.18 -5.25 -0.33
CA GLU A 98 -4.02 -4.03 -1.12
C GLU A 98 -3.93 -2.74 -0.28
N LEU A 99 -4.16 -2.82 1.04
CA LEU A 99 -3.95 -1.71 1.98
C LEU A 99 -2.63 -1.84 2.71
N CYS A 100 -2.35 -3.01 3.27
CA CYS A 100 -1.15 -3.20 4.11
C CYS A 100 0.08 -3.66 3.31
N PHE A 101 -0.12 -4.26 2.14
CA PHE A 101 0.93 -4.86 1.32
C PHE A 101 1.83 -5.84 2.10
N GLY A 102 1.22 -6.58 3.04
CA GLY A 102 1.90 -7.53 3.92
C GLY A 102 2.74 -6.90 5.03
N GLY A 103 2.61 -5.60 5.30
CA GLY A 103 3.33 -4.93 6.38
C GLY A 103 4.84 -4.84 6.15
N CYS A 104 5.59 -4.46 7.18
CA CYS A 104 7.04 -4.29 7.10
C CYS A 104 7.76 -5.64 7.26
N PRO A 105 8.74 -5.99 6.41
CA PRO A 105 9.56 -7.20 6.59
C PRO A 105 10.15 -7.34 8.00
N ARG A 106 10.52 -6.21 8.63
CA ARG A 106 11.04 -6.17 10.01
C ARG A 106 10.08 -6.74 11.06
N ASN A 107 8.77 -6.61 10.84
CA ASN A 107 7.75 -7.06 11.79
C ASN A 107 7.35 -8.52 11.55
N ARG A 108 7.98 -9.21 10.61
CA ARG A 108 7.75 -10.63 10.34
C ARG A 108 8.84 -11.45 11.00
N ARG A 109 8.51 -12.69 11.40
CA ARG A 109 9.52 -13.65 11.83
C ARG A 109 9.97 -14.43 10.61
N TRP A 110 11.27 -14.43 10.35
CA TRP A 110 11.91 -15.11 9.22
C TRP A 110 12.51 -16.43 9.68
N ASN A 111 12.57 -17.41 8.77
CA ASN A 111 13.41 -18.58 8.96
C ASN A 111 14.89 -18.23 8.78
N GLU A 112 15.80 -19.12 9.16
CA GLU A 112 17.25 -18.90 9.08
C GLU A 112 17.71 -18.58 7.65
N ALA A 113 17.16 -19.25 6.64
CA ALA A 113 17.48 -19.01 5.23
C ALA A 113 16.87 -17.70 4.66
N THR A 114 16.08 -16.97 5.45
CA THR A 114 15.36 -15.75 5.02
C THR A 114 14.56 -15.96 3.73
N THR A 115 13.97 -17.14 3.57
CA THR A 115 13.13 -17.52 2.42
C THR A 115 11.65 -17.43 2.74
N GLU A 116 11.28 -17.71 3.98
CA GLU A 116 9.90 -17.76 4.44
C GLU A 116 9.70 -16.86 5.65
N SER A 117 8.48 -16.32 5.80
CA SER A 117 8.14 -15.47 6.93
C SER A 117 6.72 -15.66 7.42
N THR A 118 6.50 -15.36 8.69
CA THR A 118 5.14 -15.22 9.24
C THR A 118 4.45 -13.97 8.69
N THR A 119 3.15 -13.82 8.95
CA THR A 119 2.49 -12.53 8.75
C THR A 119 3.14 -11.45 9.64
N ASP A 120 3.01 -10.19 9.24
CA ASP A 120 3.37 -9.04 10.08
C ASP A 120 2.77 -9.19 11.49
N TYR A 121 3.56 -8.92 12.53
CA TYR A 121 3.15 -9.01 13.93
C TYR A 121 1.83 -8.26 14.21
N PHE A 122 1.61 -7.11 13.57
CA PHE A 122 0.42 -6.28 13.73
C PHE A 122 -0.72 -6.66 12.78
N CYS A 123 -0.62 -7.77 12.03
CA CYS A 123 -1.62 -8.19 11.05
C CYS A 123 -3.04 -8.28 11.64
N ARG A 124 -3.20 -8.74 12.89
CA ARG A 124 -4.50 -8.79 13.55
C ARG A 124 -5.07 -7.39 13.78
N SER A 125 -4.25 -6.47 14.29
CA SER A 125 -4.64 -5.08 14.55
C SER A 125 -4.99 -4.34 13.25
N TYR A 126 -4.20 -4.53 12.20
CA TYR A 126 -4.50 -3.98 10.87
C TYR A 126 -5.85 -4.48 10.34
N ARG A 127 -6.14 -5.77 10.46
CA ARG A 127 -7.44 -6.31 10.04
C ARG A 127 -8.61 -5.67 10.81
N GLN A 128 -8.45 -5.45 12.11
CA GLN A 128 -9.47 -4.82 12.94
C GLN A 128 -9.71 -3.36 12.54
N ILE A 129 -8.65 -2.56 12.42
CA ILE A 129 -8.81 -1.13 12.06
C ILE A 129 -9.33 -0.95 10.65
N TYR A 130 -8.89 -1.77 9.69
CA TYR A 130 -9.42 -1.70 8.33
C TYR A 130 -10.89 -2.08 8.28
N ALA A 131 -11.28 -3.19 8.91
CA ALA A 131 -12.69 -3.57 8.99
C ALA A 131 -13.56 -2.49 9.65
N TYR A 132 -13.04 -1.81 10.68
CA TYR A 132 -13.75 -0.73 11.35
C TYR A 132 -13.83 0.54 10.48
N ALA A 133 -12.75 0.94 9.83
CA ALA A 133 -12.63 2.26 9.18
C ALA A 133 -12.91 2.27 7.67
N HIS A 134 -12.92 1.12 7.00
CA HIS A 134 -12.89 1.03 5.54
C HIS A 134 -13.95 1.88 4.85
N ASP A 135 -15.22 1.70 5.22
CA ASP A 135 -16.34 2.37 4.54
C ASP A 135 -16.26 3.90 4.70
N ARG A 136 -15.97 4.37 5.92
CA ARG A 136 -15.80 5.81 6.21
C ARG A 136 -14.62 6.42 5.45
N MET A 137 -13.50 5.70 5.35
CA MET A 137 -12.33 6.15 4.60
C MET A 137 -12.60 6.15 3.10
N ALA A 138 -13.34 5.16 2.57
CA ALA A 138 -13.74 5.11 1.18
C ALA A 138 -14.66 6.30 0.82
N GLU A 139 -15.66 6.58 1.65
CA GLU A 139 -16.56 7.72 1.50
C GLU A 139 -15.83 9.06 1.58
N LEU A 140 -14.92 9.22 2.55
CA LEU A 140 -14.07 10.40 2.64
C LEU A 140 -13.25 10.57 1.35
N GLY A 141 -12.67 9.48 0.86
CA GLY A 141 -11.92 9.43 -0.38
C GLY A 141 -12.71 9.91 -1.60
N VAL A 142 -13.95 9.43 -1.73
CA VAL A 142 -14.91 9.87 -2.75
C VAL A 142 -15.15 11.38 -2.66
N ARG A 143 -15.45 11.88 -1.46
CA ARG A 143 -15.75 13.31 -1.25
C ARG A 143 -14.56 14.20 -1.55
N LEU A 144 -13.37 13.85 -1.03
CA LEU A 144 -12.14 14.61 -1.26
C LEU A 144 -11.80 14.65 -2.75
N ARG A 145 -11.91 13.51 -3.46
CA ARG A 145 -11.63 13.47 -4.89
C ARG A 145 -12.57 14.37 -5.69
N ARG A 146 -13.84 14.46 -5.30
CA ARG A 146 -14.81 15.39 -5.90
C ARG A 146 -14.41 16.84 -5.67
N GLN A 147 -14.10 17.20 -4.43
CA GLN A 147 -13.67 18.55 -4.07
C GLN A 147 -12.40 18.96 -4.84
N LEU A 148 -11.40 18.08 -4.89
CA LEU A 148 -10.17 18.31 -5.66
C LEU A 148 -10.46 18.48 -7.15
N TYR A 149 -11.38 17.69 -7.71
CA TYR A 149 -11.77 17.83 -9.12
C TYR A 149 -12.44 19.18 -9.40
N GLU A 150 -13.37 19.60 -8.54
CA GLU A 150 -14.07 20.89 -8.70
C GLU A 150 -13.10 22.07 -8.61
N GLN A 151 -12.19 22.04 -7.62
CA GLN A 151 -11.14 23.03 -7.45
C GLN A 151 -10.19 23.06 -8.65
N GLY A 152 -9.69 21.90 -9.10
CA GLY A 152 -8.80 21.82 -10.24
C GLY A 152 -9.48 22.23 -11.55
N ALA A 153 -10.77 21.92 -11.74
CA ALA A 153 -11.52 22.35 -12.91
C ALA A 153 -11.66 23.88 -12.95
N ALA A 154 -11.95 24.50 -11.80
CA ALA A 154 -12.01 25.95 -11.67
C ALA A 154 -10.66 26.62 -11.98
N LEU A 155 -9.57 26.12 -11.40
CA LEU A 155 -8.25 26.75 -11.47
C LEU A 155 -7.49 26.46 -12.77
N GLN A 156 -7.57 25.23 -13.29
CA GLN A 156 -6.73 24.77 -14.41
C GLN A 156 -7.48 24.73 -15.75
N TYR A 157 -8.82 24.69 -15.71
CA TYR A 157 -9.66 24.52 -16.89
C TYR A 157 -10.76 25.59 -17.01
N ASN A 158 -10.66 26.70 -16.27
CA ASN A 158 -11.63 27.80 -16.26
C ASN A 158 -13.07 27.30 -16.06
N GLY A 159 -13.26 26.35 -15.13
CA GLY A 159 -14.55 25.73 -14.82
C GLY A 159 -15.03 24.69 -15.84
N LYS A 160 -14.30 24.47 -16.94
CA LYS A 160 -14.64 23.45 -17.95
C LYS A 160 -14.10 22.08 -17.54
N ARG A 161 -14.66 21.04 -18.16
CA ARG A 161 -14.14 19.68 -18.02
C ARG A 161 -12.86 19.54 -18.85
N PRO A 162 -11.83 18.82 -18.36
CA PRO A 162 -10.66 18.50 -19.18
C PRO A 162 -11.06 17.73 -20.43
N GLY A 163 -10.30 17.91 -21.51
CA GLY A 163 -10.35 17.07 -22.68
C GLY A 163 -10.02 15.61 -22.36
N ARG A 164 -10.49 14.67 -23.18
CA ARG A 164 -10.37 13.21 -22.95
C ARG A 164 -8.94 12.75 -22.62
N ASN A 165 -7.94 13.32 -23.30
CA ASN A 165 -6.52 12.96 -23.14
C ASN A 165 -5.73 13.95 -22.28
N GLU A 166 -6.35 15.04 -21.81
CA GLU A 166 -5.73 15.99 -20.90
C GLU A 166 -5.62 15.40 -19.50
N LEU A 167 -4.79 16.02 -18.65
CA LEU A 167 -4.69 15.62 -17.25
C LEU A 167 -6.04 15.77 -16.55
N CYS A 168 -6.31 14.90 -15.58
CA CYS A 168 -7.53 15.00 -14.81
C CYS A 168 -7.43 16.14 -13.80
N ALA A 169 -8.47 16.99 -13.77
CA ALA A 169 -8.61 18.07 -12.80
C ALA A 169 -8.59 17.63 -11.32
N CYS A 170 -8.74 16.34 -11.00
CA CYS A 170 -8.63 15.87 -9.61
C CYS A 170 -7.18 15.78 -9.08
N GLY A 171 -6.17 16.18 -9.87
CA GLY A 171 -4.77 16.17 -9.46
C GLY A 171 -4.10 14.80 -9.45
N SER A 172 -4.70 13.78 -10.07
CA SER A 172 -4.16 12.41 -10.04
C SER A 172 -2.95 12.17 -10.93
N GLY A 173 -2.58 13.14 -11.79
CA GLY A 173 -1.57 12.98 -12.84
C GLY A 173 -1.96 12.02 -13.97
N ARG A 174 -3.18 11.45 -13.93
CA ARG A 174 -3.70 10.55 -14.98
C ARG A 174 -4.48 11.34 -16.02
N LYS A 175 -4.53 10.82 -17.27
CA LYS A 175 -5.43 11.33 -18.31
C LYS A 175 -6.87 11.26 -17.83
N TYR A 176 -7.69 12.24 -18.21
CA TYR A 176 -9.06 12.33 -17.74
C TYR A 176 -9.86 11.05 -18.03
N LYS A 177 -9.69 10.47 -19.23
CA LYS A 177 -10.22 9.15 -19.66
C LYS A 177 -9.94 8.00 -18.69
N ASP A 178 -8.76 7.97 -18.10
CA ASP A 178 -8.28 6.88 -17.24
C ASP A 178 -8.49 7.21 -15.74
N CYS A 179 -9.18 8.33 -15.45
CA CYS A 179 -9.29 8.87 -14.10
C CYS A 179 -10.73 9.05 -13.63
N CYS A 180 -11.39 10.17 -13.97
CA CYS A 180 -12.71 10.52 -13.43
C CYS A 180 -13.86 10.36 -14.46
N ILE A 181 -13.57 10.34 -15.76
CA ILE A 181 -14.60 10.05 -16.79
C ILE A 181 -14.79 8.54 -16.99
N GLY A 182 -13.72 7.74 -16.87
CA GLY A 182 -13.79 6.27 -16.96
C GLY A 182 -14.54 5.60 -15.79
N GLN A 183 -14.92 6.38 -14.79
CA GLN A 183 -15.64 5.96 -13.58
C GLN A 183 -17.14 6.29 -13.66
N GLN A 184 -17.61 6.88 -14.76
CA GLN A 184 -19.01 7.26 -14.99
C GLN A 184 -19.85 6.19 -15.71
N LYS A 185 -19.27 5.02 -16.00
CA LYS A 185 -19.97 3.83 -16.51
C LYS A 185 -20.36 2.92 -15.35
#